data_AF-A0A839E371-F1
#
_entry.id   AF-A0A839E371-F1
#
_cell.length_a   1.000
_cell.length_b   1.000
_cell.length_c   1.000
_cell.angle_alpha   90.00
_cell.angle_beta   90.00
_cell.angle_gamma   90.00
#
_symmetry.space_group_name_H-M   'P 1'
#
loop_
_entity.id
_entity.type
_entity.pdbx_description
1 polymer ?
#
loop_
_entity_poly.entity_id
_entity_poly.type
_entity_poly.pdbx_seq_one_letter_code
_entity_poly.pdbx_strand_id
1 'polypeptide(L)'
;MVDDKLVAHFDDPTMYHWLDASLRSYRDMLRARIDEYREYDPLCEQLGLALPVTPLKRRLLNVLVDHWCGWTPDETLRQWMEADLMTRLLDDVELVLSTMPSDDEPLELRYAEQVEAWYWALLNMRIGYGVQHGVLGPGRPPIKEKVGPQADWDDPLTPVRFAVVWLDKVAHGLRRTSGQPLPEYTFD
;
A
#
# COMPACT_ATOMS: atom_id res chain seq x y z
N MET A 1 3.41 21.63 15.14
CA MET A 1 3.06 22.29 13.86
C MET A 1 4.27 22.16 12.95
N VAL A 2 4.12 21.47 11.82
CA VAL A 2 5.05 21.62 10.71
C VAL A 2 4.44 22.74 9.87
N ASP A 3 5.07 23.92 9.87
CA ASP A 3 4.51 25.13 9.26
C ASP A 3 4.62 25.17 7.73
N ASP A 4 5.21 24.14 7.11
CA ASP A 4 5.37 24.06 5.67
C ASP A 4 4.51 22.93 5.09
N LYS A 5 3.37 23.32 4.51
CA LYS A 5 2.55 22.49 3.63
C LYS A 5 3.43 21.88 2.53
N LEU A 6 3.38 20.56 2.37
CA LEU A 6 4.04 19.89 1.26
C LEU A 6 3.15 19.99 0.02
N VAL A 7 3.72 20.52 -1.07
CA VAL A 7 3.05 20.68 -2.37
C VAL A 7 3.80 19.83 -3.40
N ALA A 8 3.12 18.90 -4.07
CA ALA A 8 3.69 18.08 -5.13
C ALA A 8 2.78 18.10 -6.37
N HIS A 9 3.37 18.00 -7.56
CA HIS A 9 2.64 17.91 -8.82
C HIS A 9 2.84 16.52 -9.44
N PHE A 10 1.78 15.99 -10.04
CA PHE A 10 1.87 14.81 -10.87
C PHE A 10 2.08 15.26 -12.33
N ASP A 11 3.30 15.12 -12.84
CA ASP A 11 3.68 15.63 -14.16
C ASP A 11 3.07 14.82 -15.34
N ASP A 12 2.53 13.63 -15.08
CA ASP A 12 1.92 12.74 -16.08
C ASP A 12 0.46 12.41 -15.69
N PRO A 13 -0.53 12.97 -16.42
CA PRO A 13 -1.95 12.70 -16.18
C PRO A 13 -2.32 11.22 -16.29
N THR A 14 -1.60 10.45 -17.12
CA THR A 14 -1.83 9.01 -17.29
C THR A 14 -1.51 8.27 -15.99
N MET A 15 -0.38 8.61 -15.37
CA MET A 15 0.05 7.99 -14.11
C MET A 15 -0.82 8.45 -12.95
N TYR A 16 -1.30 9.70 -12.98
CA TYR A 16 -2.27 10.20 -12.00
C TYR A 16 -3.59 9.40 -12.06
N HIS A 17 -4.22 9.29 -13.23
CA HIS A 17 -5.46 8.52 -13.39
C HIS A 17 -5.28 7.04 -13.07
N TRP A 18 -4.15 6.46 -13.47
CA TRP A 18 -3.82 5.08 -13.12
C TRP A 18 -3.71 4.91 -11.59
N LEU A 19 -3.08 5.86 -10.89
CA LEU A 19 -2.92 5.81 -9.45
C LEU A 19 -4.28 5.94 -8.74
N ASP A 20 -5.13 6.91 -9.11
CA ASP A 20 -6.46 7.08 -8.53
C ASP A 20 -7.31 5.81 -8.70
N ALA A 21 -7.36 5.26 -9.91
CA ALA A 21 -8.11 4.03 -10.18
C ALA A 21 -7.54 2.84 -9.39
N SER A 22 -6.22 2.74 -9.28
CA SER A 22 -5.54 1.67 -8.56
C SER A 22 -5.77 1.76 -7.05
N LEU A 23 -5.72 2.96 -6.47
CA LEU A 23 -6.02 3.22 -5.05
C LEU A 23 -7.46 2.86 -4.71
N ARG A 24 -8.43 3.26 -5.54
CA ARG A 24 -9.84 2.90 -5.36
C ARG A 24 -10.04 1.39 -5.40
N SER A 25 -9.45 0.72 -6.39
CA SER A 25 -9.52 -0.75 -6.50
C SER A 25 -8.85 -1.44 -5.30
N TYR A 26 -7.75 -0.89 -4.79
CA TYR A 26 -7.06 -1.40 -3.62
C TYR A 26 -7.90 -1.24 -2.34
N ARG A 27 -8.49 -0.05 -2.11
CA ARG A 27 -9.46 0.19 -1.04
C ARG A 27 -10.62 -0.81 -1.09
N ASP A 28 -11.23 -0.99 -2.25
CA ASP A 28 -12.38 -1.89 -2.39
C ASP A 28 -11.99 -3.35 -2.10
N MET A 29 -10.77 -3.75 -2.43
CA MET A 29 -10.23 -5.06 -2.07
C MET A 29 -10.03 -5.23 -0.57
N LEU A 30 -9.50 -4.21 0.12
CA LEU A 30 -9.30 -4.22 1.57
C LEU A 30 -10.64 -4.23 2.31
N ARG A 31 -11.59 -3.38 1.92
CA ARG A 31 -12.96 -3.36 2.47
C ARG A 31 -13.64 -4.71 2.31
N ALA A 32 -13.59 -5.30 1.11
CA ALA A 32 -14.16 -6.62 0.87
C ALA A 32 -13.53 -7.71 1.76
N ARG A 33 -12.24 -7.58 2.12
CA ARG A 33 -11.61 -8.51 3.05
C ARG A 33 -12.05 -8.28 4.49
N ILE A 34 -12.11 -7.03 4.95
CA ILE A 34 -12.59 -6.67 6.29
C ILE A 34 -14.07 -7.08 6.47
N ASP A 35 -14.88 -6.96 5.42
CA ASP A 35 -16.28 -7.39 5.41
C ASP A 35 -16.46 -8.91 5.60
N GLU A 36 -15.40 -9.71 5.51
CA GLU A 36 -15.41 -11.15 5.83
C GLU A 36 -15.13 -11.42 7.32
N TYR A 37 -14.77 -10.41 8.11
CA TYR A 37 -14.41 -10.59 9.51
C TYR A 37 -15.64 -10.69 10.41
N ARG A 38 -15.67 -11.67 11.31
CA ARG A 38 -16.81 -11.96 12.19
C ARG A 38 -16.32 -12.35 13.58
N GLU A 39 -17.16 -12.10 14.58
CA GLU A 39 -17.01 -12.65 15.92
C GLU A 39 -17.80 -13.96 15.97
N TYR A 40 -17.15 -15.12 15.94
CA TYR A 40 -17.82 -16.44 15.90
C TYR A 40 -17.30 -17.45 16.94
N ASP A 41 -16.31 -17.07 17.73
CA ASP A 41 -15.78 -17.83 18.85
C ASP A 41 -16.01 -17.04 20.15
N PRO A 42 -16.46 -17.67 21.25
CA PRO A 42 -16.56 -17.04 22.56
C PRO A 42 -15.35 -16.19 22.98
N LEU A 43 -14.11 -16.56 22.61
CA LEU A 43 -12.94 -15.74 22.90
C LEU A 43 -12.93 -14.44 22.07
N CYS A 44 -13.31 -14.52 20.79
CA CYS A 44 -13.44 -13.36 19.91
C CYS A 44 -14.55 -12.41 20.39
N GLU A 45 -15.70 -12.95 20.79
CA GLU A 45 -16.80 -12.17 21.37
C GLU A 45 -16.38 -11.50 22.70
N GLN A 46 -15.63 -12.20 23.56
CA GLN A 46 -15.12 -11.64 24.82
C GLN A 46 -14.10 -10.51 24.63
N LEU A 47 -13.31 -10.60 23.56
CA LEU A 47 -12.28 -9.60 23.24
C LEU A 47 -12.79 -8.51 22.30
N GLY A 48 -13.98 -8.65 21.70
CA GLY A 48 -14.51 -7.74 20.67
C GLY A 48 -13.66 -7.76 19.40
N LEU A 49 -13.08 -8.92 19.05
CA LEU A 49 -12.15 -9.07 17.93
C LEU A 49 -12.79 -9.89 16.81
N ALA A 50 -12.99 -9.27 15.65
CA ALA A 50 -13.54 -9.94 14.47
C ALA A 50 -12.43 -10.62 13.64
N LEU A 51 -12.57 -11.92 13.36
CA LEU A 51 -11.59 -12.72 12.62
C LEU A 51 -12.09 -13.14 11.24
N PRO A 52 -11.19 -13.43 10.28
CA PRO A 52 -11.58 -13.94 8.98
C PRO A 52 -12.25 -15.32 9.03
N VAL A 53 -13.49 -15.40 8.53
CA VAL A 53 -14.21 -16.68 8.37
C VAL A 53 -13.79 -17.50 7.16
N THR A 54 -13.07 -16.87 6.22
CA THR A 54 -12.65 -17.44 4.94
C THR A 54 -11.15 -17.32 4.78
N PRO A 55 -10.47 -18.29 4.13
CA PRO A 55 -9.06 -18.19 3.82
C PRO A 55 -8.76 -16.98 2.93
N LEU A 56 -7.62 -16.33 3.15
CA LEU A 56 -7.16 -15.23 2.31
C LEU A 56 -6.79 -15.74 0.91
N LYS A 57 -7.60 -15.41 -0.11
CA LYS A 57 -7.41 -15.90 -1.49
C LYS A 57 -6.68 -14.91 -2.40
N ARG A 58 -6.65 -13.63 -2.03
CA ARG A 58 -6.06 -12.57 -2.87
C ARG A 58 -4.55 -12.62 -2.73
N ARG A 59 -3.86 -12.94 -3.83
CA ARG A 59 -2.39 -13.01 -3.88
C ARG A 59 -1.72 -11.74 -3.36
N LEU A 60 -2.24 -10.58 -3.73
CA LEU A 60 -1.73 -9.28 -3.28
C LEU A 60 -1.76 -9.17 -1.75
N LEU A 61 -2.90 -9.44 -1.13
CA LEU A 61 -3.06 -9.35 0.32
C LEU A 61 -2.25 -10.41 1.05
N ASN A 62 -2.19 -11.64 0.53
CA ASN A 62 -1.33 -12.70 1.09
C ASN A 62 0.13 -12.26 1.17
N VAL A 63 0.63 -11.59 0.12
CA VAL A 63 2.01 -11.08 0.10
C VAL A 63 2.23 -10.02 1.17
N LEU A 64 1.25 -9.13 1.39
CA LEU A 64 1.36 -8.11 2.43
C LEU A 64 1.33 -8.72 3.83
N VAL A 65 0.45 -9.70 4.07
CA VAL A 65 0.41 -10.46 5.33
C VAL A 65 1.73 -11.19 5.57
N ASP A 66 2.24 -11.92 4.57
CA ASP A 66 3.52 -12.63 4.71
C ASP A 66 4.69 -11.67 4.94
N HIS A 67 4.64 -10.47 4.35
CA HIS A 67 5.66 -9.45 4.50
C HIS A 67 5.67 -8.80 5.89
N TRP A 68 4.49 -8.40 6.38
CA TRP A 68 4.35 -7.62 7.61
C TRP A 68 4.15 -8.47 8.86
N CYS A 69 3.36 -9.54 8.75
CA CYS A 69 3.06 -10.41 9.89
C CYS A 69 4.13 -11.50 10.06
N GLY A 70 4.92 -11.78 9.02
CA GLY A 70 5.94 -12.81 9.04
C GLY A 70 5.37 -14.23 9.23
N TRP A 71 6.26 -15.17 9.53
CA TRP A 71 5.85 -16.54 9.86
C TRP A 71 5.52 -16.64 11.35
N THR A 72 4.33 -17.17 11.65
CA THR A 72 3.92 -17.58 13.01
C THR A 72 3.38 -19.00 12.96
N PRO A 73 3.71 -19.86 13.95
CA PRO A 73 3.13 -21.20 14.06
C PRO A 73 1.68 -21.18 14.57
N ASP A 74 1.24 -20.06 15.17
CA ASP A 74 -0.12 -19.88 15.68
C ASP A 74 -1.00 -19.21 14.63
N GLU A 75 -1.96 -19.97 14.10
CA GLU A 75 -2.89 -19.51 13.07
C GLU A 75 -3.88 -18.45 13.60
N THR A 76 -4.26 -18.51 14.87
CA THR A 76 -5.17 -17.52 15.47
C THR A 76 -4.45 -16.18 15.58
N LEU A 77 -3.22 -16.19 16.10
CA LEU A 77 -2.38 -15.00 16.15
C LEU A 77 -2.13 -14.43 14.75
N ARG A 78 -1.90 -15.28 13.75
CA ARG A 78 -1.76 -14.85 12.36
C ARG A 78 -2.98 -14.09 11.85
N GLN A 79 -4.17 -14.61 12.15
CA GLN A 79 -5.44 -14.03 11.73
C GLN A 79 -5.72 -12.69 12.43
N TRP A 80 -5.27 -12.53 13.67
CA TRP A 80 -5.35 -11.25 14.40
C TRP A 80 -4.44 -10.22 13.75
N MET A 81 -3.17 -10.58 13.51
CA MET A 81 -2.22 -9.70 12.83
C MET A 81 -2.68 -9.33 11.42
N GLU A 82 -3.32 -10.27 10.71
CA GLU A 82 -3.95 -9.98 9.42
C GLU A 82 -5.05 -8.91 9.57
N ALA A 83 -5.94 -9.06 10.55
CA ALA A 83 -7.06 -8.13 10.74
C ALA A 83 -6.59 -6.71 11.08
N ASP A 84 -5.60 -6.59 11.97
CA ASP A 84 -4.96 -5.31 12.32
C ASP A 84 -4.29 -4.68 11.09
N LEU A 85 -3.56 -5.50 10.32
CA LEU A 85 -2.92 -5.04 9.09
C LEU A 85 -3.95 -4.55 8.08
N MET A 86 -5.03 -5.30 7.80
CA MET A 86 -6.04 -4.87 6.82
C MET A 86 -6.70 -3.57 7.22
N THR A 87 -7.01 -3.40 8.51
CA THR A 87 -7.59 -2.17 9.06
C THR A 87 -6.65 -0.99 8.85
N ARG A 88 -5.37 -1.14 9.22
CA ARG A 88 -4.36 -0.08 9.01
C ARG A 88 -4.18 0.26 7.54
N LEU A 89 -4.09 -0.75 6.66
CA LEU A 89 -3.96 -0.55 5.22
C LEU A 89 -5.19 0.19 4.65
N LEU A 90 -6.38 -0.09 5.19
CA LEU A 90 -7.60 0.59 4.78
C LEU A 90 -7.58 2.07 5.23
N ASP A 91 -7.20 2.34 6.47
CA ASP A 91 -7.11 3.72 6.98
C ASP A 91 -6.13 4.56 6.15
N ASP A 92 -4.94 4.00 5.86
CA ASP A 92 -3.93 4.67 5.05
C ASP A 92 -4.46 4.99 3.64
N VAL A 93 -5.09 4.02 2.95
CA VAL A 93 -5.62 4.26 1.59
C VAL A 93 -6.82 5.20 1.58
N GLU A 94 -7.67 5.18 2.61
CA GLU A 94 -8.79 6.11 2.73
C GLU A 94 -8.30 7.54 2.97
N LEU A 95 -7.28 7.73 3.81
CA LEU A 95 -6.67 9.04 4.02
C LEU A 95 -6.01 9.55 2.73
N VAL A 96 -5.29 8.69 2.01
CA VAL A 96 -4.71 9.02 0.69
C VAL A 96 -5.79 9.45 -0.29
N LEU A 97 -6.87 8.67 -0.43
CA LEU A 97 -7.97 9.01 -1.33
C LEU A 97 -8.70 10.30 -0.94
N SER A 98 -8.78 10.61 0.36
CA SER A 98 -9.38 11.86 0.86
C SER A 98 -8.51 13.10 0.60
N THR A 99 -7.20 12.90 0.39
CA THR A 99 -6.21 13.96 0.15
C THR A 99 -5.68 13.97 -1.29
N MET A 100 -6.15 13.04 -2.12
CA MET A 100 -5.90 13.01 -3.57
C MET A 100 -6.38 14.34 -4.17
N PRO A 101 -5.53 15.07 -4.92
CA PRO A 101 -5.94 16.33 -5.51
C PRO A 101 -6.97 16.10 -6.61
N SER A 102 -7.65 17.14 -7.07
CA SER A 102 -8.39 17.05 -8.35
C SER A 102 -7.41 16.93 -9.52
N ASP A 103 -7.92 16.55 -10.68
CA ASP A 103 -7.13 16.55 -11.92
C ASP A 103 -6.53 17.96 -12.16
N ASP A 104 -5.25 18.02 -12.54
CA ASP A 104 -4.42 19.24 -12.67
C ASP A 104 -4.19 20.09 -11.39
N GLU A 105 -4.67 19.66 -10.21
CA GLU A 105 -4.37 20.33 -8.94
C GLU A 105 -3.11 19.76 -8.26
N PRO A 106 -2.34 20.59 -7.53
CA PRO A 106 -1.24 20.07 -6.72
C PRO A 106 -1.75 19.22 -5.55
N LEU A 107 -1.03 18.15 -5.22
CA LEU A 107 -1.17 17.42 -3.98
C LEU A 107 -0.71 18.31 -2.81
N GLU A 108 -1.61 18.53 -1.84
CA GLU A 108 -1.37 19.35 -0.66
C GLU A 108 -1.43 18.52 0.62
N LEU A 109 -0.27 18.23 1.23
CA LEU A 109 -0.20 17.52 2.51
C LEU A 109 0.14 18.49 3.63
N ARG A 110 -0.76 18.60 4.61
CA ARG A 110 -0.71 19.56 5.72
C ARG A 110 -0.29 18.92 7.03
N TYR A 111 -0.45 17.61 7.16
CA TYR A 111 -0.17 16.87 8.39
C TYR A 111 0.81 15.72 8.16
N ALA A 112 1.59 15.39 9.19
CA ALA A 112 2.55 14.29 9.17
C ALA A 112 1.91 12.94 8.83
N GLU A 113 0.76 12.68 9.43
CA GLU A 113 -0.05 11.50 9.20
C GLU A 113 -0.43 11.32 7.73
N GLN A 114 -0.71 12.42 7.01
CA GLN A 114 -1.03 12.34 5.58
C GLN A 114 0.21 11.92 4.78
N VAL A 115 1.38 12.48 5.08
CA VAL A 115 2.64 12.07 4.42
C VAL A 115 2.94 10.60 4.69
N GLU A 116 2.72 10.15 5.93
CA GLU A 116 2.92 8.77 6.33
C GLU A 116 1.96 7.81 5.61
N ALA A 117 0.66 8.12 5.57
CA ALA A 117 -0.34 7.32 4.86
C ALA A 117 -0.01 7.23 3.37
N TRP A 118 0.38 8.34 2.73
CA TRP A 118 0.85 8.34 1.35
C TRP A 118 2.08 7.45 1.15
N TYR A 119 3.07 7.53 2.04
CA TYR A 119 4.27 6.70 1.98
C TYR A 119 3.91 5.21 2.05
N TRP A 120 3.13 4.81 3.06
CA TRP A 120 2.81 3.41 3.28
C TRP A 120 1.84 2.84 2.25
N ALA A 121 0.81 3.57 1.86
CA ALA A 121 -0.12 3.12 0.81
C ALA A 121 0.62 2.83 -0.50
N LEU A 122 1.50 3.75 -0.93
CA LEU A 122 2.27 3.58 -2.17
C LEU A 122 3.28 2.42 -2.08
N LEU A 123 3.96 2.24 -0.95
CA LEU A 123 4.89 1.12 -0.75
C LEU A 123 4.16 -0.23 -0.70
N ASN A 124 3.03 -0.32 -0.01
CA ASN A 124 2.26 -1.54 0.09
C ASN A 124 1.65 -1.90 -1.28
N MET A 125 1.12 -0.93 -2.02
CA MET A 125 0.72 -1.12 -3.41
C MET A 125 1.88 -1.58 -4.29
N ARG A 126 3.06 -0.98 -4.14
CA ARG A 126 4.26 -1.37 -4.89
C ARG A 126 4.64 -2.84 -4.66
N ILE A 127 4.70 -3.28 -3.40
CA ILE A 127 5.01 -4.66 -3.04
C ILE A 127 3.96 -5.59 -3.63
N GLY A 128 2.69 -5.31 -3.35
CA GLY A 128 1.55 -6.11 -3.78
C GLY A 128 1.46 -6.26 -5.30
N TYR A 129 1.47 -5.13 -6.01
CA TYR A 129 1.44 -5.08 -7.47
C TYR A 129 2.66 -5.77 -8.08
N GLY A 130 3.86 -5.47 -7.57
CA GLY A 130 5.10 -6.04 -8.09
C GLY A 130 5.16 -7.56 -7.95
N VAL A 131 4.72 -8.12 -6.81
CA VAL A 131 4.70 -9.58 -6.61
C VAL A 131 3.57 -10.23 -7.41
N GLN A 132 2.39 -9.61 -7.47
CA GLN A 132 1.26 -10.11 -8.27
C GLN A 132 1.65 -10.30 -9.74
N HIS A 133 2.36 -9.33 -10.30
CA HIS A 133 2.82 -9.34 -11.69
C HIS A 133 4.20 -10.00 -11.89
N GLY A 134 4.80 -10.55 -10.83
CA GLY A 134 6.03 -11.35 -10.91
C GLY A 134 7.31 -10.56 -11.19
N VAL A 135 7.31 -9.24 -10.94
CA VAL A 135 8.50 -8.38 -11.06
C VAL A 135 9.24 -8.21 -9.73
N LEU A 136 8.56 -8.43 -8.61
CA LEU A 136 9.14 -8.54 -7.26
C LEU A 136 8.96 -9.97 -6.72
N GLY A 137 9.82 -10.37 -5.79
CA GLY A 137 9.73 -11.63 -5.06
C GLY A 137 11.02 -12.46 -5.08
N PRO A 138 11.03 -13.62 -4.40
CA PRO A 138 12.19 -14.50 -4.32
C PRO A 138 12.69 -14.93 -5.70
N GLY A 139 14.01 -14.89 -5.90
CA GLY A 139 14.64 -15.27 -7.17
C GLY A 139 14.40 -14.32 -8.34
N ARG A 140 13.69 -13.21 -8.12
CA ARG A 140 13.57 -12.15 -9.13
C ARG A 140 14.83 -11.29 -9.13
N PRO A 141 15.35 -10.92 -10.31
CA PRO A 141 16.46 -9.99 -10.36
C PRO A 141 16.03 -8.67 -9.71
N PRO A 142 16.96 -7.92 -9.08
CA PRO A 142 16.68 -6.54 -8.70
C PRO A 142 16.14 -5.81 -9.91
N ILE A 143 15.21 -4.87 -9.69
CA ILE A 143 14.74 -3.97 -10.75
C ILE A 143 15.90 -3.02 -11.07
N LYS A 144 16.87 -3.52 -11.85
CA LYS A 144 17.99 -2.75 -12.39
C LYS A 144 17.39 -1.89 -13.50
N GLU A 145 17.35 -0.59 -13.27
CA GLU A 145 16.64 0.37 -14.11
C GLU A 145 17.00 0.22 -15.61
N LYS A 146 16.04 -0.27 -16.39
CA LYS A 146 15.75 0.21 -17.74
C LYS A 146 14.32 0.76 -17.73
N VAL A 147 14.04 1.68 -16.82
CA VAL A 147 12.79 2.44 -16.78
C VAL A 147 13.14 3.85 -17.24
N GLY A 148 12.60 4.28 -18.38
CA GLY A 148 13.01 5.50 -19.08
C GLY A 148 13.27 5.28 -20.57
N PRO A 149 13.97 6.21 -21.27
CA PRO A 149 14.14 6.17 -22.72
C PRO A 149 14.86 4.92 -23.27
N GLN A 150 15.61 4.22 -22.41
CA GLN A 150 16.32 2.98 -22.76
C GLN A 150 15.57 1.70 -22.37
N ALA A 151 14.31 1.84 -21.94
CA ALA A 151 13.44 0.72 -21.64
C ALA A 151 13.10 -0.06 -22.90
N ASP A 152 13.06 -1.38 -22.78
CA ASP A 152 12.49 -2.25 -23.80
C ASP A 152 10.97 -2.28 -23.61
N TRP A 153 10.24 -1.44 -24.34
CA TRP A 153 8.79 -1.35 -24.26
C TRP A 153 8.07 -2.51 -24.96
N ASP A 154 8.80 -3.36 -25.70
CA ASP A 154 8.25 -4.58 -26.27
C ASP A 154 8.22 -5.73 -25.24
N ASP A 155 8.98 -5.63 -24.13
CA ASP A 155 8.85 -6.55 -22.99
C ASP A 155 7.54 -6.27 -22.23
N PRO A 156 6.62 -7.25 -22.12
CA PRO A 156 5.33 -7.08 -21.47
C PRO A 156 5.41 -6.74 -19.97
N LEU A 157 6.56 -6.98 -19.32
CA LEU A 157 6.76 -6.64 -17.91
C LEU A 157 7.32 -5.22 -17.71
N THR A 158 7.77 -4.54 -18.76
CA THR A 158 8.33 -3.19 -18.66
C THR A 158 7.36 -2.17 -18.06
N PRO A 159 6.08 -2.10 -18.46
CA PRO A 159 5.11 -1.20 -17.81
C PRO A 159 4.94 -1.48 -16.32
N VAL A 160 4.94 -2.76 -15.92
CA VAL A 160 4.83 -3.17 -14.51
C VAL A 160 6.06 -2.72 -13.72
N ARG A 161 7.27 -2.94 -14.26
CA ARG A 161 8.52 -2.48 -13.62
C ARG A 161 8.56 -0.96 -13.51
N PHE A 162 8.09 -0.25 -14.53
CA PHE A 162 7.96 1.20 -14.49
C PHE A 162 7.04 1.65 -13.35
N ALA A 163 5.83 1.10 -13.25
CA ALA A 163 4.89 1.44 -12.18
C ALA A 163 5.48 1.15 -10.78
N VAL A 164 6.14 0.01 -10.59
CA VAL A 164 6.78 -0.37 -9.32
C VAL A 164 7.90 0.61 -8.94
N VAL A 165 8.72 1.06 -9.90
CA VAL A 165 9.78 2.05 -9.63
C VAL A 165 9.19 3.45 -9.43
N TRP A 166 8.14 3.80 -10.16
CA TRP A 166 7.47 5.08 -10.02
C TRP A 166 6.83 5.24 -8.63
N LEU A 167 6.10 4.22 -8.14
CA LEU A 167 5.52 4.22 -6.79
C LEU A 167 6.59 4.42 -5.71
N ASP A 168 7.74 3.75 -5.85
CA ASP A 168 8.90 3.90 -4.95
C ASP A 168 9.41 5.34 -4.93
N LYS A 169 9.61 5.92 -6.13
CA LYS A 169 10.10 7.29 -6.31
C LYS A 169 9.15 8.32 -5.74
N VAL A 170 7.84 8.16 -5.93
CA VAL A 170 6.82 9.05 -5.37
C VAL A 170 6.81 8.95 -3.84
N ALA A 171 6.73 7.73 -3.27
CA ALA A 171 6.71 7.51 -1.82
C ALA A 171 7.94 8.15 -1.14
N HIS A 172 9.14 7.81 -1.61
CA HIS A 172 10.38 8.36 -1.07
C HIS A 172 10.58 9.84 -1.41
N GLY A 173 10.00 10.34 -2.49
CA GLY A 173 9.95 11.76 -2.83
C GLY A 173 9.17 12.55 -1.80
N LEU A 174 7.92 12.14 -1.53
CA LEU A 174 7.05 12.75 -0.51
C LEU A 174 7.72 12.73 0.87
N ARG A 175 8.32 11.59 1.26
CA ARG A 175 9.02 11.47 2.53
C ARG A 175 10.20 12.42 2.66
N ARG A 176 11.09 12.46 1.66
CA ARG A 176 12.28 13.33 1.69
C ARG A 176 11.90 14.80 1.75
N THR A 177 10.91 15.23 0.97
CA THR A 177 10.44 16.61 0.96
C THR A 177 9.79 17.02 2.28
N SER A 178 9.16 16.08 3.01
CA SER A 178 8.52 16.37 4.31
C SER A 178 9.48 16.57 5.49
N GLY A 179 10.73 16.12 5.38
CA GLY A 179 11.73 16.22 6.47
C GLY A 179 11.46 15.37 7.72
N GLN A 180 10.45 14.50 7.71
CA GLN A 180 10.06 13.70 8.88
C GLN A 180 10.82 12.36 8.98
N PRO A 181 11.21 11.90 10.18
CA PRO A 181 11.94 10.64 10.41
C PRO A 181 11.03 9.43 10.22
N LEU A 182 11.49 8.34 9.56
CA LEU A 182 10.68 7.14 9.27
C LEU A 182 9.86 6.70 10.50
N PRO A 183 8.52 6.56 10.39
CA PRO A 183 7.77 5.86 11.43
C PRO A 183 8.21 4.40 11.40
N GLU A 184 8.49 3.84 12.57
CA GLU A 184 8.58 2.39 12.71
C GLU A 184 7.15 1.85 12.64
N TYR A 185 6.93 0.73 11.94
CA TYR A 185 5.70 -0.04 12.10
C TYR A 185 5.73 -0.58 13.54
N THR A 186 5.16 0.18 14.48
CA THR A 186 4.92 -0.27 15.83
C THR A 186 3.49 -0.77 15.89
N PHE A 187 3.35 -2.08 16.05
CA PHE A 187 2.12 -2.66 16.59
C PHE A 187 2.17 -2.36 18.09
N ASP A 188 1.37 -1.38 18.53
CA ASP A 188 1.15 -1.11 19.96
C ASP A 188 0.23 -2.18 20.57
#